data_AF-K2AFQ3-F1
#
_entry.id   AF-K2AFQ3-F1
#
_cell.length_a   1.000
_cell.length_b   1.000
_cell.length_c   1.000
_cell.angle_alpha   90.00
_cell.angle_beta   90.00
_cell.angle_gamma   90.00
#
_symmetry.space_group_name_H-M   'P 1'
#
loop_
_entity.id
_entity.type
_entity.pdbx_description
1 polymer ?
#
loop_
_entity_poly.entity_id
_entity_poly.type
_entity_poly.pdbx_seq_one_letter_code
_entity_poly.pdbx_strand_id
1 'polypeptide(L)'
;MLNFLDRQFKDFTQGEYVYFTKKFNKEKHFLTFSSLSEDKNALHHDVDYAKNTPYARPIVPMHLAALPLSMIAGMIFPGHRSLYLSATINSIKPIYYDEEMHYSAKIVSASEAMQTLRIRTIIYQEASIFLQAEQIIKVRDDLIPDVFLEKINNENLSHISRAKIKPKILITGASGEIGRCIAFLLAKCGYDLLLHYQKNECAIDELLEKCKNEGVQVKKYRANLIDPIERKELTDTLKNELVTHFIHAASANITDEFEALMASNYLALKELSHVLLPNMLKQQLGRIIFLGSGAMHYYPLGWDNYVAAKSAAVSYTNYLHKNYHAYDISALTISPGFVATPFSESFRTKATVSLLPEQVAEYVVNTLHGKESSSYHRLETNLQQDGFYGFYANKIKESRETEHQSINTLPECHLPPDILKTKLDQITRSFFKLDNHFDLEGVRFEQLAHWDSLKHIQFILTVERELNISFNSAAIGNIQSYHDLVNSVRP
;
A
#
# COMPACT_ATOMS: atom_id res chain seq x y z
N MET A 1 -28.69 3.15 -31.14
CA MET A 1 -27.30 3.50 -30.78
C MET A 1 -27.16 4.95 -30.29
N LEU A 2 -27.97 5.92 -30.76
CA LEU A 2 -27.93 7.34 -30.33
C LEU A 2 -28.47 7.62 -28.90
N ASN A 3 -29.42 6.84 -28.37
CA ASN A 3 -29.99 7.04 -27.03
C ASN A 3 -29.01 6.89 -25.85
N PHE A 4 -27.78 6.40 -26.07
CA PHE A 4 -26.80 6.18 -25.00
C PHE A 4 -25.89 7.40 -24.72
N LEU A 5 -25.99 8.45 -25.55
CA LEU A 5 -25.12 9.63 -25.49
C LEU A 5 -25.85 10.91 -25.05
N ASP A 6 -27.18 10.95 -25.13
CA ASP A 6 -27.97 12.06 -24.61
C ASP A 6 -28.51 11.73 -23.22
N ARG A 7 -27.61 11.69 -22.24
CA ARG A 7 -27.94 11.41 -20.84
C ARG A 7 -28.08 12.70 -20.07
N GLN A 8 -29.18 12.81 -19.35
CA GLN A 8 -29.43 13.87 -18.37
C GLN A 8 -28.72 13.55 -17.07
N PHE A 9 -28.61 14.54 -16.17
CA PHE A 9 -27.95 14.36 -14.88
C PHE A 9 -28.50 13.16 -14.10
N LYS A 10 -29.83 12.98 -14.10
CA LYS A 10 -30.53 11.88 -13.41
C LYS A 10 -30.11 10.47 -13.88
N ASP A 11 -29.55 10.36 -15.08
CA ASP A 11 -29.17 9.07 -15.65
C ASP A 11 -27.83 8.58 -15.10
N PHE A 12 -27.03 9.46 -14.48
CA PHE A 12 -25.73 9.13 -13.92
C PHE A 12 -25.84 8.65 -12.48
N THR A 13 -25.19 7.54 -12.19
CA THR A 13 -25.13 6.99 -10.83
C THR A 13 -23.69 6.98 -10.34
N GLN A 14 -23.50 7.30 -9.06
CA GLN A 14 -22.22 7.09 -8.40
C GLN A 14 -21.76 5.64 -8.58
N GLY A 15 -20.47 5.46 -8.88
CA GLY A 15 -19.88 4.16 -9.13
C GLY A 15 -19.86 3.71 -10.58
N GLU A 16 -20.58 4.38 -11.47
CA GLU A 16 -20.44 4.13 -12.90
C GLU A 16 -19.01 4.43 -13.36
N TYR A 17 -18.47 3.53 -14.18
CA TYR A 17 -17.09 3.62 -14.64
C TYR A 17 -16.98 3.32 -16.13
N VAL A 18 -15.86 3.75 -16.69
CA VAL A 18 -15.47 3.52 -18.07
C VAL A 18 -14.02 3.06 -18.14
N TYR A 19 -13.74 2.16 -19.06
CA TYR A 19 -12.40 1.62 -19.26
C TYR A 19 -12.02 1.54 -20.74
N PHE A 20 -10.77 1.86 -21.03
CA PHE A 20 -10.12 1.68 -22.32
C PHE A 20 -8.60 1.62 -22.16
N THR A 21 -7.87 1.20 -23.20
CA THR A 21 -6.41 1.25 -23.23
C THR A 21 -5.93 2.28 -24.24
N LYS A 22 -4.71 2.80 -24.03
CA LYS A 22 -4.06 3.71 -24.98
C LYS A 22 -2.56 3.53 -24.97
N LYS A 23 -1.97 3.53 -26.16
CA LYS A 23 -0.53 3.51 -26.39
C LYS A 23 -0.09 4.83 -27.03
N PHE A 24 0.98 5.41 -26.51
CA PHE A 24 1.55 6.64 -27.05
C PHE A 24 2.78 6.33 -27.89
N ASN A 25 2.75 6.72 -29.17
CA ASN A 25 3.90 6.63 -30.04
C ASN A 25 4.63 7.98 -30.10
N LYS A 26 5.96 7.95 -30.00
CA LYS A 26 6.77 9.18 -30.00
C LYS A 26 6.66 9.94 -31.32
N GLU A 27 6.91 9.28 -32.44
CA GLU A 27 6.94 9.92 -33.77
C GLU A 27 5.59 10.49 -34.19
N LYS A 28 4.50 9.82 -33.80
CA LYS A 28 3.15 10.28 -34.12
C LYS A 28 2.60 11.28 -33.10
N HIS A 29 2.61 10.93 -31.81
CA HIS A 29 1.87 11.68 -30.80
C HIS A 29 2.71 12.78 -30.14
N PHE A 30 4.01 12.56 -29.90
CA PHE A 30 4.84 13.61 -29.29
C PHE A 30 5.06 14.76 -30.27
N LEU A 31 5.29 14.50 -31.56
CA LEU A 31 5.47 15.58 -32.54
C LEU A 31 4.24 16.49 -32.64
N THR A 32 3.03 15.91 -32.72
CA THR A 32 1.78 16.69 -32.70
C THR A 32 1.59 17.42 -31.37
N PHE A 33 1.93 16.81 -30.24
CA PHE A 33 1.86 17.46 -28.94
C PHE A 33 2.82 18.65 -28.86
N SER A 34 4.08 18.47 -29.28
CA SER A 34 5.11 19.51 -29.26
C SER A 34 4.75 20.68 -30.19
N SER A 35 4.15 20.41 -31.36
CA SER A 35 3.73 21.50 -32.26
C SER A 35 2.57 22.34 -31.70
N LEU A 36 1.71 21.76 -30.86
CA LEU A 36 0.55 22.47 -30.29
C LEU A 36 0.85 23.13 -28.94
N SER A 37 1.67 22.49 -28.11
CA SER A 37 1.99 22.95 -26.76
C SER A 37 3.27 23.77 -26.69
N GLU A 38 4.08 23.74 -27.75
CA GLU A 38 5.45 24.27 -27.80
C GLU A 38 6.41 23.61 -26.78
N ASP A 39 6.00 22.52 -26.13
CA ASP A 39 6.86 21.74 -25.26
C ASP A 39 7.91 20.99 -26.08
N LYS A 40 9.15 21.46 -25.95
CA LYS A 40 10.35 20.89 -26.59
C LYS A 40 11.34 20.36 -25.56
N ASN A 41 10.88 19.97 -24.37
CA ASN A 41 11.77 19.42 -23.36
C ASN A 41 12.44 18.13 -23.88
N ALA A 42 13.78 18.13 -23.85
CA ALA A 42 14.62 17.02 -24.32
C ALA A 42 14.26 15.68 -23.66
N LEU A 43 13.81 15.71 -22.39
CA LEU A 43 13.39 14.54 -21.64
C LEU A 43 12.31 13.70 -22.35
N HIS A 44 11.49 14.33 -23.20
CA HIS A 44 10.36 13.68 -23.85
C HIS A 44 10.68 13.09 -25.23
N HIS A 45 11.86 13.37 -25.81
CA HIS A 45 12.14 12.95 -27.18
C HIS A 45 13.59 12.59 -27.49
N ASP A 46 14.54 13.25 -26.83
CA ASP A 46 15.97 13.05 -27.01
C ASP A 46 16.43 11.83 -26.19
N VAL A 47 16.89 10.81 -26.91
CA VAL A 47 17.34 9.54 -26.33
C VAL A 47 18.66 9.72 -25.58
N ASP A 48 19.57 10.56 -26.07
CA ASP A 48 20.88 10.76 -25.46
C ASP A 48 20.78 11.65 -24.22
N TYR A 49 19.88 12.65 -24.24
CA TYR A 49 19.53 13.38 -23.03
C TYR A 49 18.92 12.44 -21.97
N ALA A 50 17.89 11.66 -22.34
CA ALA A 50 17.14 10.85 -21.38
C ALA A 50 17.98 9.73 -20.74
N LYS A 51 18.98 9.17 -21.44
CA LYS A 51 19.95 8.20 -20.87
C LYS A 51 20.67 8.73 -19.64
N ASN A 52 20.90 10.05 -19.58
CA ASN A 52 21.61 10.70 -18.48
C ASN A 52 20.67 11.16 -17.34
N THR A 53 19.40 10.77 -17.39
CA THR A 53 18.39 11.07 -16.36
C THR A 53 18.03 9.80 -15.59
N PRO A 54 17.41 9.89 -14.40
CA PRO A 54 16.91 8.73 -13.67
C PRO A 54 15.92 7.86 -14.46
N TYR A 55 15.37 8.35 -15.57
CA TYR A 55 14.39 7.65 -16.39
C TYR A 55 15.02 6.75 -17.47
N ALA A 56 16.31 6.94 -17.79
CA ALA A 56 17.12 6.22 -18.79
C ALA A 56 16.64 6.22 -20.25
N ARG A 57 15.38 6.58 -20.53
CA ARG A 57 14.81 6.69 -21.89
C ARG A 57 13.69 7.73 -21.91
N PRO A 58 13.31 8.27 -23.10
CA PRO A 58 12.28 9.30 -23.19
C PRO A 58 10.93 8.86 -22.60
N ILE A 59 10.31 9.77 -21.85
CA ILE A 59 9.01 9.55 -21.20
C ILE A 59 7.92 10.39 -21.86
N VAL A 60 6.69 9.90 -21.80
CA VAL A 60 5.51 10.61 -22.29
C VAL A 60 5.26 11.86 -21.42
N PRO A 61 5.11 13.06 -22.00
CA PRO A 61 4.70 14.25 -21.25
C PRO A 61 3.41 14.01 -20.47
N MET A 62 3.32 14.51 -19.23
CA MET A 62 2.14 14.36 -18.39
C MET A 62 0.86 14.83 -19.10
N HIS A 63 0.91 15.99 -19.78
CA HIS A 63 -0.24 16.54 -20.50
C HIS A 63 -0.63 15.71 -21.73
N LEU A 64 0.35 15.06 -22.39
CA LEU A 64 0.07 14.12 -23.47
C LEU A 64 -0.65 12.88 -22.95
N ALA A 65 -0.18 12.33 -21.82
CA ALA A 65 -0.85 11.24 -21.13
C ALA A 65 -2.26 11.62 -20.63
N ALA A 66 -2.47 12.87 -20.25
CA ALA A 66 -3.75 13.38 -19.76
C ALA A 66 -4.76 13.76 -20.87
N LEU A 67 -4.39 13.75 -22.16
CA LEU A 67 -5.32 14.11 -23.25
C LEU A 67 -6.66 13.35 -23.20
N PRO A 68 -6.72 12.03 -22.90
CA PRO A 68 -7.99 11.32 -22.83
C PRO A 68 -8.96 11.82 -21.77
N LEU A 69 -8.51 12.60 -20.77
CA LEU A 69 -9.42 13.24 -19.79
C LEU A 69 -10.44 14.15 -20.47
N SER A 70 -10.05 14.85 -21.54
CA SER A 70 -10.96 15.67 -22.34
C SER A 70 -12.05 14.82 -23.01
N MET A 71 -11.69 13.67 -23.58
CA MET A 71 -12.66 12.71 -24.14
C MET A 71 -13.59 12.15 -23.06
N ILE A 72 -13.05 11.79 -21.89
CA ILE A 72 -13.86 11.27 -20.78
C ILE A 72 -14.92 12.30 -20.36
N ALA A 73 -14.54 13.55 -20.13
CA ALA A 73 -15.47 14.61 -19.75
C ALA A 73 -16.44 14.98 -20.90
N GLY A 74 -15.88 15.15 -22.10
CA GLY A 74 -16.57 15.71 -23.26
C GLY A 74 -17.51 14.75 -23.98
N MET A 75 -17.22 13.45 -23.96
CA MET A 75 -17.87 12.45 -24.81
C MET A 75 -18.47 11.28 -24.04
N ILE A 76 -18.06 11.07 -22.77
CA ILE A 76 -18.49 9.90 -21.98
C ILE A 76 -19.33 10.32 -20.77
N PHE A 77 -18.79 11.21 -19.93
CA PHE A 77 -19.38 11.62 -18.65
C PHE A 77 -19.42 13.16 -18.53
N PRO A 78 -20.56 13.82 -18.80
CA PRO A 78 -21.84 13.27 -19.28
C PRO A 78 -21.93 13.06 -20.80
N GLY A 79 -20.94 13.52 -21.57
CA GLY A 79 -21.02 13.60 -23.03
C GLY A 79 -21.26 15.03 -23.51
N HIS A 80 -22.07 15.21 -24.56
CA HIS A 80 -22.24 16.51 -25.22
C HIS A 80 -22.80 17.61 -24.31
N ARG A 81 -23.49 17.25 -23.22
CA ARG A 81 -23.96 18.15 -22.16
C ARG A 81 -22.88 18.58 -21.16
N SER A 82 -21.62 18.37 -21.46
CA SER A 82 -20.51 18.64 -20.54
C SER A 82 -20.10 20.12 -20.55
N LEU A 83 -19.86 20.65 -19.36
CA LEU A 83 -19.04 21.83 -19.14
C LEU A 83 -17.91 21.45 -18.18
N TYR A 84 -16.69 21.40 -18.70
CA TYR A 84 -15.50 21.03 -17.93
C TYR A 84 -15.09 22.20 -17.03
N LEU A 85 -15.25 22.07 -15.71
CA LEU A 85 -14.98 23.14 -14.76
C LEU A 85 -13.53 23.16 -14.28
N SER A 86 -12.99 21.99 -13.89
CA SER A 86 -11.64 21.89 -13.35
C SER A 86 -11.08 20.48 -13.41
N ALA A 87 -9.76 20.36 -13.51
CA ALA A 87 -9.03 19.11 -13.38
C ALA A 87 -7.86 19.26 -12.42
N THR A 88 -7.63 18.26 -11.57
CA THR A 88 -6.37 18.09 -10.83
C THR A 88 -5.69 16.84 -11.35
N ILE A 89 -4.40 16.92 -11.68
CA ILE A 89 -3.63 15.81 -12.25
C ILE A 89 -2.38 15.61 -11.39
N ASN A 90 -2.17 14.37 -10.95
CA ASN A 90 -0.98 13.97 -10.21
C ASN A 90 -0.26 12.86 -10.96
N SER A 91 0.96 13.13 -11.41
CA SER A 91 1.86 12.13 -11.97
C SER A 91 2.59 11.41 -10.84
N ILE A 92 2.51 10.08 -10.82
CA ILE A 92 3.08 9.23 -9.76
C ILE A 92 4.33 8.49 -10.29
N LYS A 93 4.27 7.98 -11.53
CA LYS A 93 5.37 7.28 -12.18
C LYS A 93 5.52 7.74 -13.64
N PRO A 94 6.72 7.67 -14.22
CA PRO A 94 6.93 7.95 -15.64
C PRO A 94 6.19 6.94 -16.51
N ILE A 95 5.50 7.44 -17.54
CA ILE A 95 4.91 6.61 -18.60
C ILE A 95 5.88 6.61 -19.76
N TYR A 96 6.15 5.44 -20.34
CA TYR A 96 7.03 5.34 -21.49
C TYR A 96 6.27 5.18 -22.79
N TYR A 97 6.91 5.59 -23.89
CA TYR A 97 6.35 5.40 -25.22
C TYR A 97 6.24 3.92 -25.56
N ASP A 98 5.26 3.63 -26.40
CA ASP A 98 4.95 2.32 -26.96
C ASP A 98 4.55 1.25 -25.94
N GLU A 99 4.27 1.66 -24.70
CA GLU A 99 3.62 0.84 -23.68
C GLU A 99 2.10 1.02 -23.73
N GLU A 100 1.37 -0.08 -23.54
CA GLU A 100 -0.08 -0.04 -23.43
C GLU A 100 -0.48 0.34 -22.00
N MET A 101 -1.17 1.47 -21.87
CA MET A 101 -1.62 2.00 -20.59
C MET A 101 -3.13 1.80 -20.45
N HIS A 102 -3.57 1.42 -19.25
CA HIS A 102 -4.97 1.22 -18.91
C HIS A 102 -5.56 2.48 -18.29
N TYR A 103 -6.70 2.94 -18.80
CA TYR A 103 -7.45 4.07 -18.28
C TYR A 103 -8.72 3.54 -17.63
N SER A 104 -8.95 3.88 -16.37
CA SER A 104 -10.23 3.70 -15.69
C SER A 104 -10.71 5.04 -15.17
N ALA A 105 -11.90 5.46 -15.57
CA ALA A 105 -12.55 6.66 -15.04
C ALA A 105 -13.88 6.30 -14.38
N LYS A 106 -14.11 6.80 -13.16
CA LYS A 106 -15.28 6.47 -12.33
C LYS A 106 -15.93 7.73 -11.80
N ILE A 107 -17.26 7.77 -11.81
CA ILE A 107 -18.04 8.82 -11.14
C ILE A 107 -17.96 8.58 -9.64
N VAL A 108 -17.17 9.40 -8.94
CA VAL A 108 -16.97 9.32 -7.48
C VAL A 108 -18.14 9.94 -6.73
N SER A 109 -18.71 11.01 -7.25
CA SER A 109 -19.89 11.66 -6.68
C SER A 109 -20.66 12.45 -7.73
N ALA A 110 -21.97 12.53 -7.58
CA ALA A 110 -22.86 13.37 -8.37
C ALA A 110 -23.61 14.32 -7.44
N SER A 111 -23.53 15.63 -7.69
CA SER A 111 -24.20 16.68 -6.93
C SER A 111 -25.38 17.22 -7.73
N GLU A 112 -26.59 16.88 -7.32
CA GLU A 112 -27.82 17.30 -8.00
C GLU A 112 -28.04 18.81 -7.90
N ALA A 113 -27.76 19.40 -6.73
CA ALA A 113 -27.91 20.84 -6.50
C ALA A 113 -27.00 21.68 -7.42
N MET A 114 -25.79 21.21 -7.69
CA MET A 114 -24.84 21.89 -8.58
C MET A 114 -24.90 21.38 -10.02
N GLN A 115 -25.61 20.28 -10.27
CA GLN A 115 -25.60 19.52 -11.52
C GLN A 115 -24.17 19.11 -11.92
N THR A 116 -23.34 18.68 -10.97
CA THR A 116 -21.91 18.36 -11.24
C THR A 116 -21.57 16.91 -10.96
N LEU A 117 -20.75 16.31 -11.83
CA LEU A 117 -20.10 15.03 -11.64
C LEU A 117 -18.65 15.24 -11.23
N ARG A 118 -18.19 14.55 -10.18
CA ARG A 118 -16.77 14.41 -9.86
C ARG A 118 -16.30 13.05 -10.36
N ILE A 119 -15.31 13.06 -11.24
CA ILE A 119 -14.80 11.87 -11.92
C ILE A 119 -13.35 11.65 -11.52
N ARG A 120 -13.04 10.46 -11.01
CA ARG A 120 -11.66 10.02 -10.77
C ARG A 120 -11.20 9.16 -11.93
N THR A 121 -10.09 9.55 -12.54
CA THR A 121 -9.44 8.79 -13.59
C THR A 121 -8.08 8.32 -13.10
N ILE A 122 -7.80 7.03 -13.25
CA ILE A 122 -6.47 6.46 -13.03
C ILE A 122 -5.90 5.91 -14.32
N ILE A 123 -4.60 6.11 -14.50
CA ILE A 123 -3.79 5.45 -15.50
C ILE A 123 -2.91 4.44 -14.79
N TYR A 124 -3.00 3.18 -15.18
CA TYR A 124 -2.28 2.10 -14.52
C TYR A 124 -1.78 1.07 -15.52
N GLN A 125 -0.84 0.26 -15.05
CA GLN A 125 -0.36 -0.94 -15.74
C GLN A 125 -0.13 -2.01 -14.68
N GLU A 126 -0.63 -3.22 -14.95
CA GLU A 126 -0.70 -4.28 -13.95
C GLU A 126 -1.36 -3.77 -12.64
N ALA A 127 -0.62 -3.76 -11.53
CA ALA A 127 -1.07 -3.24 -10.24
C ALA A 127 -0.42 -1.89 -9.86
N SER A 128 0.30 -1.24 -10.78
CA SER A 128 0.97 0.05 -10.54
C SER A 128 0.17 1.22 -11.12
N ILE A 129 -0.09 2.24 -10.30
CA ILE A 129 -0.66 3.51 -10.76
C ILE A 129 0.47 4.43 -11.26
N PHE A 130 0.25 5.05 -12.41
CA PHE A 130 1.19 5.97 -13.06
C PHE A 130 0.71 7.41 -13.00
N LEU A 131 -0.60 7.63 -13.14
CA LEU A 131 -1.20 8.95 -13.05
C LEU A 131 -2.59 8.82 -12.44
N GLN A 132 -2.98 9.80 -11.64
CA GLN A 132 -4.36 9.96 -11.19
C GLN A 132 -4.83 11.37 -11.50
N ALA A 133 -6.10 11.50 -11.86
CA ALA A 133 -6.74 12.77 -12.12
C ALA A 133 -8.14 12.81 -11.49
N GLU A 134 -8.54 13.99 -11.05
CA GLU A 134 -9.91 14.27 -10.66
C GLU A 134 -10.46 15.42 -11.49
N GLN A 135 -11.63 15.21 -12.07
CA GLN A 135 -12.31 16.15 -12.95
C GLN A 135 -13.63 16.55 -12.31
N ILE A 136 -13.98 17.83 -12.38
CA ILE A 136 -15.32 18.33 -12.03
C ILE A 136 -15.98 18.80 -13.33
N ILE A 137 -17.11 18.17 -13.67
CA ILE A 137 -17.86 18.44 -14.90
C ILE A 137 -19.27 18.84 -14.51
N LYS A 138 -19.75 19.96 -15.03
CA LYS A 138 -21.16 20.33 -14.92
C LYS A 138 -21.95 19.69 -16.06
N VAL A 139 -23.06 19.08 -15.72
CA VAL A 139 -24.06 18.55 -16.66
C VAL A 139 -25.03 19.67 -16.99
N ARG A 140 -25.17 19.94 -18.28
CA ARG A 140 -26.01 21.01 -18.82
C ARG A 140 -27.32 20.45 -19.36
N ASP A 141 -28.22 20.15 -18.44
CA ASP A 141 -29.58 19.70 -18.77
C ASP A 141 -30.44 20.84 -19.36
N ASP A 142 -29.99 22.10 -19.24
CA ASP A 142 -30.56 23.29 -19.86
C ASP A 142 -30.49 23.29 -21.40
N LEU A 143 -29.64 22.44 -21.98
CA LEU A 143 -29.51 22.31 -23.43
C LEU A 143 -30.72 21.56 -24.01
N ILE A 144 -31.39 22.17 -24.97
CA ILE A 144 -32.38 21.47 -25.82
C ILE A 144 -31.60 20.37 -26.59
N PRO A 145 -32.14 19.16 -26.81
CA PRO A 145 -31.48 18.14 -27.61
C PRO A 145 -31.11 18.73 -28.97
N ASP A 146 -29.83 19.05 -29.16
CA ASP A 146 -29.38 19.80 -30.31
C ASP A 146 -29.27 18.90 -31.55
N VAL A 147 -29.41 19.55 -32.71
CA VAL A 147 -29.05 19.06 -34.07
C VAL A 147 -27.63 18.45 -34.13
N PHE A 148 -26.82 18.64 -33.09
CA PHE A 148 -25.49 18.07 -32.88
C PHE A 148 -25.48 16.53 -32.88
N LEU A 149 -26.54 15.87 -32.41
CA LEU A 149 -26.62 14.40 -32.37
C LEU A 149 -26.68 13.78 -33.78
N GLU A 150 -27.18 14.51 -34.79
CA GLU A 150 -27.25 14.02 -36.18
C GLU A 150 -25.89 14.04 -36.90
N LYS A 151 -24.89 14.78 -36.37
CA LYS A 151 -23.61 15.03 -37.07
C LYS A 151 -22.41 14.27 -36.50
N ILE A 152 -22.53 13.57 -35.37
CA ILE A 152 -21.40 12.84 -34.79
C ILE A 152 -21.33 11.42 -35.38
N ASN A 153 -20.32 11.21 -36.23
CA ASN A 153 -19.95 9.88 -36.70
C ASN A 153 -19.14 9.15 -35.61
N ASN A 154 -19.72 8.12 -34.99
CA ASN A 154 -19.28 7.58 -33.68
C ASN A 154 -18.45 6.29 -33.75
N GLU A 155 -17.86 5.93 -34.89
CA GLU A 155 -17.10 4.68 -35.04
C GLU A 155 -15.93 4.56 -34.04
N ASN A 156 -15.35 5.70 -33.62
CA ASN A 156 -14.17 5.76 -32.77
C ASN A 156 -14.39 5.47 -31.27
N LEU A 157 -15.64 5.34 -30.78
CA LEU A 157 -15.93 5.10 -29.35
C LEU A 157 -16.40 3.67 -29.04
N SER A 158 -16.46 2.80 -30.06
CA SER A 158 -16.92 1.41 -29.94
C SER A 158 -16.09 0.52 -29.00
N HIS A 159 -14.83 0.87 -28.75
CA HIS A 159 -13.91 0.13 -27.86
C HIS A 159 -14.11 0.45 -26.37
N ILE A 160 -15.00 1.37 -26.03
CA ILE A 160 -15.25 1.82 -24.65
C ILE A 160 -16.26 0.89 -23.97
N SER A 161 -15.82 0.24 -22.89
CA SER A 161 -16.71 -0.59 -22.06
C SER A 161 -17.36 0.24 -20.96
N ARG A 162 -18.70 0.20 -20.89
CA ARG A 162 -19.52 0.72 -19.79
C ARG A 162 -20.24 -0.47 -19.14
N ALA A 163 -20.12 -0.68 -17.83
CA ALA A 163 -20.78 -1.80 -17.17
C ALA A 163 -21.26 -1.45 -15.76
N LYS A 164 -22.48 -1.89 -15.43
CA LYS A 164 -22.97 -2.02 -14.06
C LYS A 164 -22.73 -3.49 -13.68
N ILE A 165 -21.75 -3.74 -12.80
CA ILE A 165 -21.23 -5.09 -12.57
C ILE A 165 -21.96 -5.76 -11.41
N LYS A 166 -22.40 -7.01 -11.63
CA LYS A 166 -22.75 -7.94 -10.56
C LYS A 166 -21.45 -8.36 -9.86
N PRO A 167 -21.32 -8.17 -8.54
CA PRO A 167 -20.05 -8.41 -7.88
C PRO A 167 -19.68 -9.91 -7.92
N LYS A 168 -18.43 -10.18 -8.26
CA LYS A 168 -17.83 -11.52 -8.30
C LYS A 168 -16.72 -11.63 -7.27
N ILE A 169 -16.70 -12.69 -6.48
CA ILE A 169 -15.77 -12.88 -5.36
C ILE A 169 -15.02 -14.21 -5.42
N LEU A 170 -13.71 -14.16 -5.23
CA LEU A 170 -12.87 -15.34 -5.03
C LEU A 170 -12.83 -15.70 -3.54
N ILE A 171 -13.00 -16.98 -3.21
CA ILE A 171 -12.86 -17.49 -1.83
C ILE A 171 -11.91 -18.68 -1.88
N THR A 172 -10.75 -18.57 -1.24
CA THR A 172 -9.84 -19.71 -1.09
C THR A 172 -10.15 -20.50 0.17
N GLY A 173 -10.03 -21.83 0.14
CA GLY A 173 -10.36 -22.65 1.31
C GLY A 173 -11.87 -22.80 1.47
N ALA A 174 -12.61 -22.66 0.36
CA ALA A 174 -14.07 -22.68 0.33
C ALA A 174 -14.65 -24.05 0.72
N SER A 175 -13.87 -25.13 0.70
CA SER A 175 -14.33 -26.43 1.19
C SER A 175 -14.16 -26.63 2.71
N GLY A 176 -13.41 -25.74 3.39
CA GLY A 176 -13.31 -25.69 4.85
C GLY A 176 -14.55 -25.04 5.48
N GLU A 177 -14.81 -25.31 6.76
CA GLU A 177 -16.07 -24.91 7.41
C GLU A 177 -16.35 -23.40 7.37
N ILE A 178 -15.37 -22.56 7.72
CA ILE A 178 -15.50 -21.10 7.65
C ILE A 178 -15.74 -20.65 6.21
N GLY A 179 -14.94 -21.17 5.27
CA GLY A 179 -15.04 -20.83 3.84
C GLY A 179 -16.40 -21.20 3.23
N ARG A 180 -16.96 -22.36 3.60
CA ARG A 180 -18.29 -22.79 3.15
C ARG A 180 -19.39 -21.86 3.65
N CYS A 181 -19.34 -21.48 4.93
CA CYS A 181 -20.34 -20.56 5.50
C CYS A 181 -20.25 -19.16 4.86
N ILE A 182 -19.04 -18.64 4.65
CA ILE A 182 -18.82 -17.37 3.94
C ILE A 182 -19.39 -17.44 2.51
N ALA A 183 -19.05 -18.48 1.76
CA ALA A 183 -19.50 -18.65 0.39
C ALA A 183 -21.03 -18.73 0.28
N PHE A 184 -21.68 -19.49 1.17
CA PHE A 184 -23.13 -19.62 1.16
C PHE A 184 -23.83 -18.31 1.51
N LEU A 185 -23.34 -17.55 2.50
CA LEU A 185 -23.90 -16.24 2.84
C LEU A 185 -23.74 -15.23 1.70
N LEU A 186 -22.60 -15.26 0.99
CA LEU A 186 -22.37 -14.38 -0.16
C LEU A 186 -23.21 -14.75 -1.38
N ALA A 187 -23.49 -16.04 -1.59
CA ALA A 187 -24.46 -16.48 -2.60
C ALA A 187 -25.84 -15.87 -2.34
N LYS A 188 -26.31 -15.90 -1.08
CA LYS A 188 -27.58 -15.26 -0.66
C LYS A 188 -27.58 -13.74 -0.86
N CYS A 189 -26.41 -13.12 -0.81
CA CYS A 189 -26.25 -11.69 -1.10
C CYS A 189 -26.16 -11.39 -2.61
N GLY A 190 -26.25 -12.41 -3.48
CA GLY A 190 -26.26 -12.26 -4.93
C GLY A 190 -24.87 -12.16 -5.57
N TYR A 191 -23.79 -12.54 -4.88
CA TYR A 191 -22.45 -12.55 -5.47
C TYR A 191 -22.25 -13.77 -6.37
N ASP A 192 -21.65 -13.56 -7.53
CA ASP A 192 -21.08 -14.68 -8.30
C ASP A 192 -19.78 -15.15 -7.62
N LEU A 193 -19.59 -16.46 -7.53
CA LEU A 193 -18.55 -17.07 -6.70
C LEU A 193 -17.52 -17.82 -7.53
N LEU A 194 -16.24 -17.55 -7.23
CA LEU A 194 -15.12 -18.41 -7.60
C LEU A 194 -14.62 -19.10 -6.32
N LEU A 195 -14.75 -20.42 -6.26
CA LEU A 195 -14.49 -21.20 -5.05
C LEU A 195 -13.23 -22.03 -5.22
N HIS A 196 -12.18 -21.70 -4.47
CA HIS A 196 -10.96 -22.49 -4.45
C HIS A 196 -10.97 -23.52 -3.32
N TYR A 197 -10.51 -24.74 -3.62
CA TYR A 197 -10.36 -25.84 -2.66
C TYR A 197 -9.17 -26.75 -3.03
N GLN A 198 -8.75 -27.61 -2.10
CA GLN A 198 -7.65 -28.57 -2.32
C GLN A 198 -8.10 -30.03 -2.27
N LYS A 199 -8.62 -30.49 -1.11
CA LYS A 199 -8.82 -31.92 -0.82
C LYS A 199 -10.30 -32.37 -0.82
N ASN A 200 -11.19 -31.58 -0.22
CA ASN A 200 -12.57 -32.01 0.06
C ASN A 200 -13.52 -31.70 -1.11
N GLU A 201 -13.53 -32.59 -2.11
CA GLU A 201 -14.38 -32.51 -3.32
C GLU A 201 -15.87 -32.60 -2.96
N CYS A 202 -16.24 -33.55 -2.11
CA CYS A 202 -17.65 -33.77 -1.73
C CYS A 202 -18.25 -32.50 -1.10
N ALA A 203 -17.54 -31.86 -0.17
CA ALA A 203 -18.05 -30.64 0.46
C ALA A 203 -18.11 -29.43 -0.50
N ILE A 204 -17.23 -29.37 -1.51
CA ILE A 204 -17.30 -28.28 -2.51
C ILE A 204 -18.47 -28.48 -3.47
N ASP A 205 -18.79 -29.73 -3.82
CA ASP A 205 -19.93 -30.06 -4.68
C ASP A 205 -21.26 -29.79 -3.99
N GLU A 206 -21.40 -30.18 -2.71
CA GLU A 206 -22.58 -29.83 -1.92
C GLU A 206 -22.78 -28.32 -1.79
N LEU A 207 -21.69 -27.56 -1.56
CA LEU A 207 -21.76 -26.11 -1.49
C LEU A 207 -22.17 -25.51 -2.84
N LEU A 208 -21.64 -26.04 -3.94
CA LEU A 208 -21.93 -25.56 -5.29
C LEU A 208 -23.41 -25.72 -5.64
N GLU A 209 -24.03 -26.86 -5.28
CA GLU A 209 -25.47 -27.05 -5.46
C GLU A 209 -26.30 -26.11 -4.56
N LYS A 210 -25.90 -25.93 -3.30
CA LYS A 210 -26.56 -24.96 -2.40
C LYS A 210 -26.49 -23.53 -2.93
N CYS A 211 -25.34 -23.09 -3.43
CA CYS A 211 -25.16 -21.74 -3.94
C CYS A 211 -25.87 -21.52 -5.28
N LYS A 212 -25.92 -22.52 -6.18
CA LYS A 212 -26.68 -22.42 -7.44
C LYS A 212 -28.16 -22.16 -7.20
N ASN A 213 -28.73 -22.74 -6.15
CA ASN A 213 -30.13 -22.53 -5.77
C ASN A 213 -30.45 -21.08 -5.38
N GLU A 214 -29.44 -20.28 -5.05
CA GLU A 214 -29.57 -18.83 -4.77
C GLU A 214 -29.52 -17.97 -6.05
N GLY A 215 -29.44 -18.57 -7.25
CA GLY A 215 -29.48 -17.85 -8.53
C GLY A 215 -28.16 -17.15 -8.91
N VAL A 216 -27.03 -17.56 -8.31
CA VAL A 216 -25.70 -17.01 -8.60
C VAL A 216 -24.87 -17.96 -9.47
N GLN A 217 -23.91 -17.41 -10.22
CA GLN A 217 -22.95 -18.23 -10.95
C GLN A 217 -21.85 -18.69 -9.99
N VAL A 218 -21.51 -19.97 -10.05
CA VAL A 218 -20.47 -20.57 -9.20
C VAL A 218 -19.50 -21.34 -10.08
N LYS A 219 -18.20 -21.05 -9.95
CA LYS A 219 -17.11 -21.85 -10.53
C LYS A 219 -16.22 -22.36 -9.40
N LYS A 220 -15.75 -23.61 -9.51
CA LYS A 220 -14.78 -24.18 -8.56
C LYS A 220 -13.40 -24.34 -9.21
N TYR A 221 -12.35 -24.16 -8.42
CA TYR A 221 -10.96 -24.34 -8.83
C TYR A 221 -10.23 -25.21 -7.80
N ARG A 222 -9.68 -26.32 -8.25
CA ARG A 222 -8.84 -27.17 -7.41
C ARG A 222 -7.38 -26.73 -7.54
N ALA A 223 -6.74 -26.44 -6.43
CA ALA A 223 -5.29 -26.19 -6.40
C ALA A 223 -4.70 -26.49 -5.01
N ASN A 224 -3.45 -26.94 -4.98
CA ASN A 224 -2.62 -26.92 -3.78
C ASN A 224 -1.87 -25.58 -3.68
N LEU A 225 -2.31 -24.69 -2.79
CA LEU A 225 -1.65 -23.40 -2.60
C LEU A 225 -0.23 -23.48 -2.00
N ILE A 226 0.22 -24.65 -1.55
CA ILE A 226 1.62 -24.84 -1.14
C ILE A 226 2.51 -25.07 -2.37
N ASP A 227 1.98 -25.70 -3.43
CA ASP A 227 2.70 -26.00 -4.65
C ASP A 227 2.81 -24.74 -5.55
N PRO A 228 4.03 -24.27 -5.87
CA PRO A 228 4.21 -23.10 -6.73
C PRO A 228 3.69 -23.28 -8.16
N ILE A 229 3.68 -24.51 -8.70
CA ILE A 229 3.19 -24.80 -10.05
C ILE A 229 1.67 -24.66 -10.07
N GLU A 230 0.97 -25.34 -9.15
CA GLU A 230 -0.50 -25.25 -9.06
C GLU A 230 -0.96 -23.82 -8.72
N ARG A 231 -0.21 -23.09 -7.86
CA ARG A 231 -0.49 -21.65 -7.62
C ARG A 231 -0.39 -20.84 -8.90
N LYS A 232 0.66 -21.05 -9.70
CA LYS A 232 0.86 -20.33 -10.96
C LYS A 232 -0.28 -20.61 -11.94
N GLU A 233 -0.66 -21.87 -12.14
CA GLU A 233 -1.78 -22.25 -13.01
C GLU A 233 -3.11 -21.61 -12.57
N LEU A 234 -3.37 -21.58 -11.26
CA LEU A 234 -4.53 -20.90 -10.70
C LEU A 234 -4.47 -19.39 -10.99
N THR A 235 -3.32 -18.74 -10.77
CA THR A 235 -3.17 -17.30 -11.04
C THR A 235 -3.34 -16.97 -12.52
N ASP A 236 -2.80 -17.78 -13.43
CA ASP A 236 -2.95 -17.60 -14.87
C ASP A 236 -4.41 -17.74 -15.32
N THR A 237 -5.14 -18.66 -14.72
CA THR A 237 -6.58 -18.82 -14.96
C THR A 237 -7.37 -17.61 -14.48
N LEU A 238 -7.05 -17.07 -13.29
CA LEU A 238 -7.78 -15.97 -12.66
C LEU A 238 -7.54 -14.60 -13.31
N LYS A 239 -6.43 -14.40 -14.04
CA LYS A 239 -6.16 -13.13 -14.76
C LYS A 239 -7.31 -12.70 -15.69
N ASN A 240 -8.00 -13.67 -16.26
CA ASN A 240 -9.11 -13.44 -17.20
C ASN A 240 -10.47 -13.30 -16.51
N GLU A 241 -10.56 -13.49 -15.20
CA GLU A 241 -11.80 -13.36 -14.44
C GLU A 241 -11.96 -11.93 -13.90
N LEU A 242 -13.12 -11.33 -14.15
CA LEU A 242 -13.50 -10.01 -13.62
C LEU A 242 -13.90 -10.11 -12.14
N VAL A 243 -12.94 -10.42 -11.28
CA VAL A 243 -13.11 -10.52 -9.83
C VAL A 243 -13.09 -9.13 -9.21
N THR A 244 -14.05 -8.88 -8.33
CA THR A 244 -14.24 -7.61 -7.62
C THR A 244 -13.78 -7.71 -6.17
N HIS A 245 -13.91 -8.88 -5.55
CA HIS A 245 -13.58 -9.07 -4.14
C HIS A 245 -12.79 -10.38 -3.96
N PHE A 246 -11.98 -10.47 -2.92
CA PHE A 246 -11.19 -11.66 -2.63
C PHE A 246 -11.19 -11.95 -1.12
N ILE A 247 -11.49 -13.18 -0.72
CA ILE A 247 -11.38 -13.65 0.65
C ILE A 247 -10.35 -14.79 0.70
N HIS A 248 -9.24 -14.54 1.38
CA HIS A 248 -8.20 -15.54 1.62
C HIS A 248 -8.44 -16.25 2.96
N ALA A 249 -9.21 -17.34 2.92
CA ALA A 249 -9.49 -18.21 4.06
C ALA A 249 -8.68 -19.53 4.07
N ALA A 250 -7.88 -19.81 3.05
CA ALA A 250 -7.06 -21.00 3.01
C ALA A 250 -5.86 -20.91 3.98
N SER A 251 -5.55 -22.02 4.64
CA SER A 251 -4.37 -22.15 5.48
C SER A 251 -3.90 -23.60 5.48
N ALA A 252 -2.57 -23.78 5.48
CA ALA A 252 -1.92 -25.02 5.89
C ALA A 252 -2.20 -25.31 7.39
N ASN A 253 -1.96 -26.54 7.84
CA ASN A 253 -2.16 -26.91 9.25
C ASN A 253 -1.19 -26.14 10.14
N ILE A 254 -1.60 -25.87 11.38
CA ILE A 254 -0.81 -25.10 12.33
C ILE A 254 0.58 -25.71 12.58
N THR A 255 0.70 -27.04 12.49
CA THR A 255 1.93 -27.81 12.72
C THR A 255 2.72 -28.13 11.45
N ASP A 256 2.29 -27.66 10.28
CA ASP A 256 3.06 -27.85 9.06
C ASP A 256 4.37 -27.05 9.12
N GLU A 257 5.35 -27.44 8.32
CA GLU A 257 6.65 -26.76 8.24
C GLU A 257 6.51 -25.28 7.81
N PHE A 258 7.51 -24.48 8.18
CA PHE A 258 7.55 -23.05 7.91
C PHE A 258 7.27 -22.69 6.45
N GLU A 259 7.87 -23.41 5.50
CA GLU A 259 7.72 -23.17 4.07
C GLU A 259 6.27 -23.36 3.60
N ALA A 260 5.59 -24.40 4.11
CA ALA A 260 4.20 -24.69 3.77
C ALA A 260 3.26 -23.61 4.33
N LEU A 261 3.49 -23.18 5.57
CA LEU A 261 2.74 -22.11 6.22
C LEU A 261 2.91 -20.77 5.50
N MET A 262 4.14 -20.41 5.13
CA MET A 262 4.44 -19.21 4.34
C MET A 262 3.87 -19.27 2.93
N ALA A 263 3.96 -20.42 2.26
CA ALA A 263 3.41 -20.61 0.94
C ALA A 263 1.89 -20.43 0.92
N SER A 264 1.18 -21.06 1.85
CA SER A 264 -0.28 -21.02 1.92
C SER A 264 -0.83 -19.68 2.42
N ASN A 265 -0.26 -19.09 3.48
CA ASN A 265 -0.84 -17.90 4.11
C ASN A 265 -0.35 -16.59 3.47
N TYR A 266 0.92 -16.51 3.07
CA TYR A 266 1.52 -15.28 2.57
C TYR A 266 1.71 -15.29 1.05
N LEU A 267 2.42 -16.28 0.49
CA LEU A 267 2.72 -16.27 -0.94
C LEU A 267 1.46 -16.41 -1.79
N ALA A 268 0.55 -17.32 -1.43
CA ALA A 268 -0.73 -17.45 -2.14
C ALA A 268 -1.58 -16.17 -2.07
N LEU A 269 -1.69 -15.55 -0.88
CA LEU A 269 -2.38 -14.26 -0.73
C LEU A 269 -1.77 -13.20 -1.66
N LYS A 270 -0.43 -13.11 -1.68
CA LYS A 270 0.31 -12.14 -2.49
C LYS A 270 0.13 -12.36 -3.99
N GLU A 271 0.37 -13.58 -4.46
CA GLU A 271 0.31 -13.93 -5.87
C GLU A 271 -1.11 -13.81 -6.43
N LEU A 272 -2.12 -14.30 -5.68
CA LEU A 272 -3.52 -14.16 -6.07
C LEU A 272 -3.95 -12.69 -6.06
N SER A 273 -3.65 -11.93 -4.99
CA SER A 273 -4.00 -10.50 -4.96
C SER A 273 -3.39 -9.75 -6.14
N HIS A 274 -2.13 -10.03 -6.47
CA HIS A 274 -1.42 -9.35 -7.57
C HIS A 274 -2.11 -9.53 -8.92
N VAL A 275 -2.64 -10.72 -9.24
CA VAL A 275 -3.35 -10.95 -10.51
C VAL A 275 -4.79 -10.43 -10.52
N LEU A 276 -5.40 -10.24 -9.36
CA LEU A 276 -6.77 -9.73 -9.24
C LEU A 276 -6.82 -8.19 -9.22
N LEU A 277 -5.79 -7.53 -8.69
CA LEU A 277 -5.70 -6.07 -8.58
C LEU A 277 -5.94 -5.31 -9.91
N PRO A 278 -5.39 -5.71 -11.07
CA PRO A 278 -5.65 -5.01 -12.33
C PRO A 278 -7.14 -4.92 -12.69
N ASN A 279 -7.91 -5.97 -12.38
CA ASN A 279 -9.36 -6.01 -12.63
C ASN A 279 -10.15 -5.22 -11.58
N MET A 280 -9.68 -5.18 -10.33
CA MET A 280 -10.25 -4.29 -9.30
C MET A 280 -9.98 -2.82 -9.64
N LEU A 281 -8.79 -2.48 -10.14
CA LEU A 281 -8.40 -1.14 -10.61
C LEU A 281 -9.21 -0.71 -11.84
N LYS A 282 -9.44 -1.64 -12.77
CA LYS A 282 -10.32 -1.40 -13.93
C LYS A 282 -11.67 -0.85 -13.51
N GLN A 283 -12.24 -1.41 -12.45
CA GLN A 283 -13.56 -1.06 -11.94
C GLN A 283 -13.51 0.01 -10.84
N GLN A 284 -12.31 0.29 -10.31
CA GLN A 284 -12.09 1.04 -9.08
C GLN A 284 -13.06 0.55 -8.00
N LEU A 285 -13.08 -0.76 -7.76
CA LEU A 285 -13.95 -1.43 -6.80
C LEU A 285 -13.27 -2.71 -6.34
N GLY A 286 -13.08 -2.84 -5.03
CA GLY A 286 -12.85 -4.14 -4.44
C GLY A 286 -12.56 -4.17 -2.96
N ARG A 287 -12.61 -5.38 -2.39
CA ARG A 287 -12.21 -5.65 -1.01
C ARG A 287 -11.47 -6.96 -0.96
N ILE A 288 -10.29 -6.95 -0.34
CA ILE A 288 -9.46 -8.12 -0.08
C ILE A 288 -9.51 -8.39 1.42
N ILE A 289 -10.10 -9.51 1.83
CA ILE A 289 -10.16 -9.90 3.24
C ILE A 289 -9.23 -11.08 3.46
N PHE A 290 -8.30 -10.93 4.40
CA PHE A 290 -7.47 -12.03 4.88
C PHE A 290 -8.00 -12.55 6.22
N LEU A 291 -8.21 -13.87 6.32
CA LEU A 291 -8.46 -14.51 7.61
C LEU A 291 -7.13 -14.74 8.35
N GLY A 292 -6.86 -13.83 9.27
CA GLY A 292 -5.74 -13.87 10.21
C GLY A 292 -5.94 -14.91 11.30
N SER A 293 -5.42 -14.62 12.50
CA SER A 293 -5.58 -15.50 13.66
C SER A 293 -5.39 -14.71 14.95
N GLY A 294 -6.24 -14.99 15.95
CA GLY A 294 -6.08 -14.48 17.30
C GLY A 294 -4.72 -14.86 17.91
N ALA A 295 -4.11 -15.97 17.49
CA ALA A 295 -2.80 -16.45 17.97
C ALA A 295 -1.67 -15.42 17.82
N MET A 296 -1.82 -14.47 16.89
CA MET A 296 -0.89 -13.35 16.72
C MET A 296 -0.83 -12.41 17.93
N HIS A 297 -1.81 -12.45 18.83
CA HIS A 297 -1.88 -11.58 20.00
C HIS A 297 -1.33 -12.20 21.28
N TYR A 298 -1.21 -13.53 21.33
CA TYR A 298 -0.82 -14.25 22.55
C TYR A 298 0.30 -15.28 22.35
N TYR A 299 0.80 -15.45 21.11
CA TYR A 299 2.01 -16.21 20.77
C TYR A 299 2.12 -17.58 21.46
N PRO A 300 1.23 -18.55 21.15
CA PRO A 300 1.28 -19.87 21.76
C PRO A 300 2.64 -20.55 21.55
N LEU A 301 3.10 -21.28 22.58
CA LEU A 301 4.32 -22.05 22.50
C LEU A 301 4.22 -23.10 21.38
N GLY A 302 5.23 -23.13 20.50
CA GLY A 302 5.31 -24.06 19.37
C GLY A 302 4.47 -23.67 18.13
N TRP A 303 3.92 -22.45 18.09
CA TRP A 303 3.16 -21.92 16.94
C TRP A 303 3.90 -20.78 16.25
N ASP A 304 5.20 -20.65 16.49
CA ASP A 304 6.07 -19.60 15.98
C ASP A 304 6.01 -19.50 14.45
N ASN A 305 6.12 -20.63 13.73
CA ASN A 305 6.01 -20.63 12.26
C ASN A 305 4.63 -20.17 11.77
N TYR A 306 3.55 -20.63 12.43
CA TYR A 306 2.18 -20.27 12.06
C TYR A 306 1.91 -18.79 12.30
N VAL A 307 2.30 -18.28 13.48
CA VAL A 307 2.15 -16.88 13.85
C VAL A 307 3.02 -15.98 12.97
N ALA A 308 4.23 -16.39 12.61
CA ALA A 308 5.09 -15.67 11.68
C ALA A 308 4.43 -15.54 10.30
N ALA A 309 3.92 -16.64 9.75
CA ALA A 309 3.25 -16.64 8.44
C ALA A 309 1.98 -15.79 8.42
N LYS A 310 1.13 -15.89 9.45
CA LYS A 310 -0.07 -15.04 9.58
C LYS A 310 0.32 -13.56 9.72
N SER A 311 1.35 -13.24 10.50
CA SER A 311 1.83 -11.86 10.69
C SER A 311 2.40 -11.24 9.40
N ALA A 312 3.12 -12.03 8.61
CA ALA A 312 3.60 -11.61 7.29
C ALA A 312 2.44 -11.28 6.35
N ALA A 313 1.42 -12.13 6.32
CA ALA A 313 0.20 -11.91 5.53
C ALA A 313 -0.56 -10.64 5.98
N VAL A 314 -0.74 -10.40 7.28
CA VAL A 314 -1.36 -9.15 7.79
C VAL A 314 -0.57 -7.91 7.35
N SER A 315 0.75 -7.97 7.41
CA SER A 315 1.61 -6.85 6.98
C SER A 315 1.42 -6.56 5.49
N TYR A 316 1.29 -7.59 4.66
CA TYR A 316 0.97 -7.45 3.25
C TYR A 316 -0.44 -6.93 2.99
N THR A 317 -1.44 -7.38 3.74
CA THR A 317 -2.80 -6.84 3.69
C THR A 317 -2.82 -5.35 4.02
N ASN A 318 -2.09 -4.91 5.04
CA ASN A 318 -1.94 -3.49 5.37
C ASN A 318 -1.24 -2.70 4.24
N TYR A 319 -0.22 -3.28 3.60
CA TYR A 319 0.40 -2.70 2.41
C TYR A 319 -0.62 -2.50 1.29
N LEU A 320 -1.45 -3.51 0.99
CA LEU A 320 -2.49 -3.39 -0.02
C LEU A 320 -3.48 -2.27 0.32
N HIS A 321 -3.99 -2.24 1.56
CA HIS A 321 -4.93 -1.22 1.99
C HIS A 321 -4.35 0.19 1.80
N LYS A 322 -3.13 0.42 2.30
CA LYS A 322 -2.46 1.73 2.22
C LYS A 322 -2.29 2.21 0.79
N ASN A 323 -1.98 1.32 -0.15
CA ASN A 323 -1.66 1.70 -1.53
C ASN A 323 -2.90 1.79 -2.44
N TYR A 324 -4.00 1.10 -2.11
CA TYR A 324 -5.14 0.98 -3.02
C TYR A 324 -6.46 1.56 -2.49
N HIS A 325 -6.58 1.85 -1.19
CA HIS A 325 -7.85 2.35 -0.61
C HIS A 325 -8.32 3.67 -1.25
N ALA A 326 -7.38 4.53 -1.68
CA ALA A 326 -7.70 5.77 -2.40
C ALA A 326 -8.40 5.55 -3.76
N TYR A 327 -8.40 4.31 -4.27
CA TYR A 327 -9.00 3.90 -5.54
C TYR A 327 -10.21 2.96 -5.32
N ASP A 328 -10.84 3.06 -4.15
CA ASP A 328 -11.98 2.25 -3.71
C ASP A 328 -11.70 0.73 -3.70
N ILE A 329 -10.44 0.37 -3.45
CA ILE A 329 -9.99 -1.00 -3.26
C ILE A 329 -9.35 -1.12 -1.89
N SER A 330 -10.00 -1.83 -0.98
CA SER A 330 -9.51 -1.99 0.37
C SER A 330 -8.97 -3.38 0.64
N ALA A 331 -8.10 -3.46 1.63
CA ALA A 331 -7.66 -4.73 2.17
C ALA A 331 -7.80 -4.72 3.69
N LEU A 332 -8.38 -5.79 4.25
CA LEU A 332 -8.75 -5.89 5.65
C LEU A 332 -8.29 -7.23 6.21
N THR A 333 -7.90 -7.27 7.47
CA THR A 333 -7.66 -8.52 8.19
C THR A 333 -8.76 -8.76 9.20
N ILE A 334 -9.30 -9.98 9.22
CA ILE A 334 -10.16 -10.46 10.30
C ILE A 334 -9.42 -11.60 11.00
N SER A 335 -9.10 -11.40 12.28
CA SER A 335 -8.38 -12.35 13.12
C SER A 335 -9.34 -13.00 14.12
N PRO A 336 -9.92 -14.16 13.76
CA PRO A 336 -10.75 -14.92 14.68
C PRO A 336 -9.89 -15.61 15.75
N GLY A 337 -10.45 -15.76 16.94
CA GLY A 337 -10.00 -16.66 17.99
C GLY A 337 -10.17 -18.13 17.62
N PHE A 338 -10.31 -18.99 18.63
CA PHE A 338 -10.65 -20.39 18.39
C PHE A 338 -12.03 -20.49 17.71
N VAL A 339 -12.09 -21.21 16.59
CA VAL A 339 -13.33 -21.53 15.88
C VAL A 339 -13.57 -23.03 15.98
N ALA A 340 -14.80 -23.44 16.26
CA ALA A 340 -15.20 -24.84 16.44
C ALA A 340 -15.19 -25.62 15.12
N THR A 341 -13.99 -25.90 14.62
CA THR A 341 -13.75 -26.64 13.37
C THR A 341 -12.72 -27.76 13.59
N PRO A 342 -12.62 -28.73 12.65
CA PRO A 342 -11.54 -29.73 12.66
C PRO A 342 -10.14 -29.11 12.63
N PHE A 343 -9.98 -27.93 12.01
CA PHE A 343 -8.68 -27.25 11.88
C PHE A 343 -8.03 -26.92 13.23
N SER A 344 -8.83 -26.60 14.25
CA SER A 344 -8.37 -26.21 15.58
C SER A 344 -8.62 -27.28 16.65
N GLU A 345 -9.19 -28.43 16.27
CA GLU A 345 -9.75 -29.41 17.21
C GLU A 345 -8.70 -29.95 18.19
N SER A 346 -7.52 -30.33 17.71
CA SER A 346 -6.41 -30.83 18.55
C SER A 346 -5.86 -29.79 19.54
N PHE A 347 -6.19 -28.51 19.34
CA PHE A 347 -5.72 -27.39 20.16
C PHE A 347 -6.82 -26.81 21.06
N ARG A 348 -8.05 -27.34 20.96
CA ARG A 348 -9.17 -26.95 21.82
C ARG A 348 -9.34 -27.97 22.93
N THR A 349 -9.60 -27.48 24.12
CA THR A 349 -10.06 -28.31 25.25
C THR A 349 -11.58 -28.14 25.42
N LYS A 350 -12.22 -29.00 26.23
CA LYS A 350 -13.65 -28.83 26.58
C LYS A 350 -13.95 -27.48 27.25
N ALA A 351 -12.96 -26.84 27.87
CA ALA A 351 -13.09 -25.52 28.49
C ALA A 351 -12.84 -24.37 27.51
N THR A 352 -12.34 -24.64 26.29
CA THR A 352 -12.03 -23.61 25.30
C THR A 352 -13.33 -23.07 24.68
N VAL A 353 -13.72 -21.86 25.06
CA VAL A 353 -14.84 -21.14 24.43
C VAL A 353 -14.45 -20.84 22.98
N SER A 354 -15.27 -21.28 22.03
CA SER A 354 -14.97 -21.20 20.59
C SER A 354 -16.10 -20.52 19.82
N LEU A 355 -15.75 -19.75 18.80
CA LEU A 355 -16.69 -19.20 17.82
C LEU A 355 -17.24 -20.32 16.94
N LEU A 356 -18.46 -20.14 16.44
CA LEU A 356 -18.99 -20.96 15.36
C LEU A 356 -18.49 -20.44 14.00
N PRO A 357 -18.30 -21.32 13.01
CA PRO A 357 -17.94 -20.90 11.65
C PRO A 357 -18.91 -19.89 11.05
N GLU A 358 -20.20 -20.01 11.35
CA GLU A 358 -21.28 -19.10 10.93
C GLU A 358 -21.08 -17.70 11.51
N GLN A 359 -20.67 -17.58 12.77
CA GLN A 359 -20.42 -16.28 13.40
C GLN A 359 -19.27 -15.53 12.71
N VAL A 360 -18.20 -16.26 12.39
CA VAL A 360 -17.07 -15.70 11.63
C VAL A 360 -17.53 -15.30 10.22
N ALA A 361 -18.35 -16.13 9.57
CA ALA A 361 -18.85 -15.85 8.23
C ALA A 361 -19.77 -14.62 8.18
N GLU A 362 -20.71 -14.50 9.12
CA GLU A 362 -21.56 -13.32 9.27
C GLU A 362 -20.73 -12.06 9.47
N TYR A 363 -19.71 -12.14 10.34
CA TYR A 363 -18.79 -11.03 10.57
C TYR A 363 -18.05 -10.61 9.30
N VAL A 364 -17.53 -11.56 8.54
CA VAL A 364 -16.83 -11.33 7.27
C VAL A 364 -17.76 -10.66 6.26
N VAL A 365 -19.00 -11.14 6.09
CA VAL A 365 -19.97 -10.58 5.14
C VAL A 365 -20.41 -9.18 5.55
N ASN A 366 -20.66 -8.95 6.85
CA ASN A 366 -20.96 -7.62 7.37
C ASN A 366 -19.78 -6.67 7.15
N THR A 367 -18.57 -7.14 7.41
CA THR A 367 -17.33 -6.39 7.14
C THR A 367 -17.10 -6.17 5.65
N LEU A 368 -17.62 -7.02 4.76
CA LEU A 368 -17.54 -6.84 3.30
C LEU A 368 -18.53 -5.77 2.79
N HIS A 369 -19.68 -5.59 3.44
CA HIS A 369 -20.69 -4.59 3.06
C HIS A 369 -20.58 -3.27 3.83
N GLY A 370 -19.93 -3.28 4.98
CA GLY A 370 -19.80 -2.11 5.85
C GLY A 370 -18.91 -1.00 5.26
N LYS A 371 -19.08 0.21 5.81
CA LYS A 371 -18.11 1.31 5.61
C LYS A 371 -16.85 1.02 6.40
N GLU A 372 -15.70 1.34 5.82
CA GLU A 372 -14.41 1.05 6.43
C GLU A 372 -14.00 2.14 7.41
N SER A 373 -13.89 1.77 8.68
CA SER A 373 -13.28 2.61 9.73
C SER A 373 -11.94 2.05 10.24
N SER A 374 -11.62 0.80 9.90
CA SER A 374 -10.50 0.04 10.44
C SER A 374 -9.97 -0.94 9.39
N SER A 375 -8.66 -1.20 9.38
CA SER A 375 -8.06 -2.22 8.49
C SER A 375 -7.85 -3.58 9.17
N TYR A 376 -8.05 -3.66 10.49
CA TYR A 376 -7.87 -4.86 11.28
C TYR A 376 -9.05 -5.06 12.25
N HIS A 377 -9.55 -6.28 12.29
CA HIS A 377 -10.66 -6.70 13.14
C HIS A 377 -10.24 -7.93 13.93
N ARG A 378 -10.32 -7.85 15.26
CA ARG A 378 -10.13 -8.98 16.16
C ARG A 378 -11.49 -9.49 16.61
N LEU A 379 -11.74 -10.77 16.40
CA LEU A 379 -12.99 -11.43 16.73
C LEU A 379 -12.72 -12.62 17.65
N GLU A 380 -13.08 -12.49 18.91
CA GLU A 380 -13.01 -13.54 19.92
C GLU A 380 -14.43 -13.74 20.50
N THR A 381 -14.66 -14.83 21.22
CA THR A 381 -15.99 -15.15 21.78
C THR A 381 -16.56 -14.09 22.71
N ASN A 382 -15.69 -13.37 23.44
CA ASN A 382 -16.07 -12.32 24.38
C ASN A 382 -15.49 -10.94 24.03
N LEU A 383 -14.88 -10.80 22.85
CA LEU A 383 -14.21 -9.55 22.45
C LEU A 383 -14.34 -9.35 20.95
N GLN A 384 -14.94 -8.22 20.57
CA GLN A 384 -14.84 -7.68 19.23
C GLN A 384 -14.10 -6.36 19.31
N GLN A 385 -13.00 -6.23 18.57
CA GLN A 385 -12.21 -5.01 18.55
C GLN A 385 -11.81 -4.66 17.12
N ASP A 386 -12.12 -3.44 16.72
CA ASP A 386 -11.83 -2.89 15.40
C ASP A 386 -10.78 -1.79 15.51
N GLY A 387 -9.81 -1.78 14.61
CA GLY A 387 -8.76 -0.76 14.59
C GLY A 387 -7.66 -1.00 13.57
N PHE A 388 -6.43 -0.69 13.97
CA PHE A 388 -5.24 -0.87 13.15
C PHE A 388 -4.26 -1.77 13.88
N TYR A 389 -3.66 -2.71 13.16
CA TYR A 389 -2.63 -3.59 13.69
C TYR A 389 -1.27 -3.21 13.11
N GLY A 390 -0.30 -2.95 13.99
CA GLY A 390 1.06 -2.60 13.62
C GLY A 390 1.78 -1.91 14.76
N PHE A 391 2.96 -1.38 14.44
CA PHE A 391 3.72 -0.59 15.40
C PHE A 391 3.03 0.75 15.64
N TYR A 392 2.68 1.01 16.90
CA TYR A 392 2.30 2.33 17.34
C TYR A 392 3.54 2.98 17.97
N ALA A 393 4.02 4.06 17.36
CA ALA A 393 4.98 4.91 18.03
C ALA A 393 4.26 5.56 19.21
N ASN A 394 4.52 5.06 20.42
CA ASN A 394 4.07 5.73 21.62
C ASN A 394 4.75 7.10 21.59
N LYS A 395 4.00 8.16 21.23
CA LYS A 395 4.41 9.51 21.62
C LYS A 395 4.30 9.51 23.12
N ILE A 396 5.35 9.05 23.79
CA ILE A 396 5.60 9.41 25.18
C ILE A 396 5.58 10.92 25.11
N LYS A 397 4.47 11.52 25.57
CA LYS A 397 4.47 12.90 26.02
C LYS A 397 5.71 12.96 26.90
N GLU A 398 6.70 13.79 26.56
CA GLU A 398 7.75 14.20 27.50
C GLU A 398 7.02 14.75 28.74
N SER A 399 6.70 13.84 29.64
CA SER A 399 5.92 14.02 30.86
C SER A 399 6.37 13.01 31.91
N ARG A 400 7.55 12.44 31.67
CA ARG A 400 8.57 12.36 32.68
C ARG A 400 9.79 12.99 32.02
N GLU A 401 10.15 14.17 32.49
CA GLU A 401 11.56 14.40 32.75
C GLU A 401 12.02 13.12 33.46
N THR A 402 12.58 12.17 32.73
CA THR A 402 13.56 11.30 33.34
C THR A 402 14.51 12.29 33.96
N GLU A 403 14.52 12.34 35.29
CA GLU A 403 15.63 12.84 36.09
C GLU A 403 16.90 12.01 35.80
N HIS A 404 17.25 11.79 34.54
CA HIS A 404 18.61 12.08 34.18
C HIS A 404 18.69 13.59 34.26
N GLN A 405 19.09 14.06 35.45
CA GLN A 405 19.72 15.37 35.57
C GLN A 405 20.54 15.55 34.31
N SER A 406 20.11 16.48 33.46
CA SER A 406 21.00 17.09 32.50
C SER A 406 22.09 17.71 33.35
N ILE A 407 23.14 16.93 33.59
CA ILE A 407 24.43 17.41 34.04
C ILE A 407 24.95 18.22 32.85
N ASN A 408 24.36 19.41 32.67
CA ASN A 408 24.94 20.57 32.01
C ASN A 408 25.97 21.22 32.94
N THR A 409 26.50 20.47 33.92
CA THR A 409 27.74 20.84 34.59
C THR A 409 28.86 20.26 33.74
N LEU A 410 29.65 21.14 33.14
CA LEU A 410 30.96 20.80 32.58
C LEU A 410 31.73 19.94 33.59
N PRO A 411 32.52 18.95 33.15
CA PRO A 411 33.36 18.17 34.06
C PRO A 411 34.16 19.11 34.98
N GLU A 412 33.95 18.97 36.29
CA GLU A 412 34.71 19.72 37.30
C GLU A 412 36.08 19.06 37.48
N CYS A 413 37.14 19.81 37.18
CA CYS A 413 38.51 19.41 37.45
C CYS A 413 39.05 20.32 38.54
N HIS A 414 39.29 19.81 39.76
CA HIS A 414 39.75 20.60 40.91
C HIS A 414 41.19 21.17 40.79
N LEU A 415 41.74 21.27 39.58
CA LEU A 415 43.05 21.85 39.33
C LEU A 415 42.93 23.36 39.06
N PRO A 416 43.81 24.19 39.63
CA PRO A 416 43.89 25.60 39.27
C PRO A 416 44.03 25.79 37.74
N PRO A 417 43.42 26.84 37.15
CA PRO A 417 43.39 27.04 35.70
C PRO A 417 44.75 26.93 35.00
N ASP A 418 45.79 27.50 35.62
CA ASP A 418 47.16 27.48 35.09
C ASP A 418 47.76 26.06 35.05
N ILE A 419 47.40 25.22 36.03
CA ILE A 419 47.84 23.83 36.13
C ILE A 419 47.03 22.95 35.17
N LEU A 420 45.72 23.20 35.07
CA LEU A 420 44.82 22.48 34.16
C LEU A 420 45.27 22.65 32.71
N LYS A 421 45.52 23.89 32.28
CA LYS A 421 46.02 24.19 30.93
C LYS A 421 47.36 23.51 30.66
N THR A 422 48.29 23.57 31.61
CA THR A 422 49.60 22.92 31.49
C THR A 422 49.47 21.40 31.32
N LYS A 423 48.55 20.76 32.06
CA LYS A 423 48.30 19.32 31.89
C LYS A 423 47.63 18.98 30.55
N LEU A 424 46.64 19.76 30.12
CA LEU A 424 45.99 19.57 28.82
C LEU A 424 46.99 19.73 27.67
N ASP A 425 47.91 20.70 27.75
CA ASP A 425 49.02 20.86 26.80
C ASP A 425 49.88 19.59 26.75
N GLN A 426 50.28 19.06 27.91
CA GLN A 426 51.11 17.85 28.00
C GLN A 426 50.42 16.61 27.44
N ILE A 427 49.15 16.39 27.79
CA ILE A 427 48.34 15.26 27.30
C ILE A 427 48.21 15.35 25.78
N THR A 428 47.87 16.53 25.26
CA THR A 428 47.68 16.76 23.81
C THR A 428 48.98 16.54 23.05
N ARG A 429 50.10 17.11 23.51
CA ARG A 429 51.41 16.91 22.86
C ARG A 429 51.87 15.46 22.91
N SER A 430 51.69 14.79 24.03
CA SER A 430 52.07 13.38 24.20
C SER A 430 51.24 12.47 23.28
N PHE A 431 49.93 12.66 23.26
CA PHE A 431 49.02 11.81 22.49
C PHE A 431 49.23 11.95 20.98
N PHE A 432 49.40 13.17 20.48
CA PHE A 432 49.63 13.43 19.06
C PHE A 432 51.11 13.45 18.64
N LYS A 433 52.04 13.23 19.58
CA LYS A 433 53.50 13.30 19.37
C LYS A 433 53.96 14.62 18.73
N LEU A 434 53.48 15.73 19.29
CA LEU A 434 53.78 17.08 18.80
C LEU A 434 55.04 17.65 19.44
N ASP A 435 55.77 18.47 18.68
CA ASP A 435 56.96 19.18 19.19
C ASP A 435 56.59 20.17 20.31
N ASN A 436 57.54 20.42 21.23
CA ASN A 436 57.35 21.33 22.36
C ASN A 436 57.09 22.80 21.94
N HIS A 437 57.50 23.20 20.73
CA HIS A 437 57.30 24.55 20.20
C HIS A 437 56.04 24.67 19.34
N PHE A 438 55.26 23.59 19.16
CA PHE A 438 54.05 23.60 18.36
C PHE A 438 52.95 24.42 19.06
N ASP A 439 52.33 25.37 18.38
CA ASP A 439 51.24 26.17 18.95
C ASP A 439 49.94 25.36 18.95
N LEU A 440 49.29 25.24 20.11
CA LEU A 440 48.05 24.48 20.30
C LEU A 440 46.80 25.35 20.22
N GLU A 441 46.89 26.66 20.47
CA GLU A 441 45.73 27.55 20.68
C GLU A 441 44.82 27.65 19.44
N GLY A 442 45.36 27.44 18.23
CA GLY A 442 44.62 27.49 16.97
C GLY A 442 44.32 26.14 16.33
N VAL A 443 44.64 25.03 16.99
CA VAL A 443 44.65 23.70 16.35
C VAL A 443 43.27 23.06 16.38
N ARG A 444 42.75 22.76 15.18
CA ARG A 444 41.64 21.81 15.02
C ARG A 444 42.21 20.41 14.94
N PHE A 445 41.69 19.47 15.73
CA PHE A 445 42.27 18.14 15.83
C PHE A 445 42.22 17.36 14.50
N GLU A 446 41.24 17.67 13.65
CA GLU A 446 41.14 17.15 12.27
C GLU A 446 42.36 17.43 11.39
N GLN A 447 43.15 18.44 11.73
CA GLN A 447 44.36 18.82 10.99
C GLN A 447 45.60 18.05 11.46
N LEU A 448 45.49 17.30 12.56
CA LEU A 448 46.59 16.49 13.10
C LEU A 448 46.70 15.15 12.37
N ALA A 449 47.93 14.66 12.24
CA ALA A 449 48.21 13.44 11.50
C ALA A 449 47.44 12.23 12.06
N HIS A 450 46.83 11.47 11.14
CA HIS A 450 46.04 10.27 11.41
C HIS A 450 44.79 10.51 12.28
N TRP A 451 44.13 11.65 12.16
CA TRP A 451 42.84 11.91 12.83
C TRP A 451 41.69 11.09 12.22
N ASP A 452 40.90 10.44 13.07
CA ASP A 452 39.61 9.84 12.75
C ASP A 452 38.70 9.79 13.99
N SER A 453 37.45 9.34 13.83
CA SER A 453 36.49 9.27 14.92
C SER A 453 36.92 8.34 16.07
N LEU A 454 37.71 7.29 15.79
CA LEU A 454 38.17 6.35 16.81
C LEU A 454 39.30 6.98 17.64
N LYS A 455 40.23 7.66 16.98
CA LYS A 455 41.34 8.37 17.61
C LYS A 455 40.85 9.56 18.43
N HIS A 456 39.76 10.21 17.98
CA HIS A 456 39.05 11.23 18.76
C HIS A 456 38.56 10.66 20.10
N ILE A 457 37.84 9.53 20.06
CA ILE A 457 37.35 8.87 21.28
C ILE A 457 38.51 8.46 22.19
N GLN A 458 39.58 7.86 21.63
CA GLN A 458 40.76 7.47 22.41
C GLN A 458 41.46 8.66 23.08
N PHE A 459 41.50 9.80 22.39
CA PHE A 459 42.06 11.03 22.93
C PHE A 459 41.24 11.52 24.11
N ILE A 460 39.91 11.64 23.96
CA ILE A 460 39.04 12.12 25.04
C ILE A 460 39.07 11.18 26.25
N LEU A 461 39.05 9.86 26.04
CA LEU A 461 39.20 8.87 27.13
C LEU A 461 40.56 8.99 27.85
N THR A 462 41.59 9.42 27.14
CA THR A 462 42.91 9.68 27.75
C THR A 462 42.87 10.93 28.62
N VAL A 463 42.22 11.99 28.16
CA VAL A 463 42.01 13.21 28.95
C VAL A 463 41.20 12.92 30.21
N GLU A 464 40.09 12.18 30.09
CA GLU A 464 39.25 11.76 31.23
C GLU A 464 40.06 11.05 32.31
N ARG A 465 40.87 10.07 31.89
CA ARG A 465 41.71 9.27 32.80
C ARG A 465 42.80 10.10 33.48
N GLU A 466 43.49 10.97 32.74
CA GLU A 466 44.61 11.76 33.27
C GLU A 466 44.17 12.92 34.17
N LEU A 467 42.98 13.46 33.92
CA LEU A 467 42.39 14.55 34.72
C LEU A 467 41.36 14.07 35.75
N ASN A 468 41.02 12.77 35.74
CA ASN A 468 39.97 12.17 36.56
C ASN A 468 38.61 12.90 36.40
N ILE A 469 38.21 13.14 35.14
CA ILE A 469 36.94 13.79 34.75
C ILE A 469 36.13 12.90 33.82
N SER A 470 34.87 13.25 33.55
CA SER A 470 34.02 12.55 32.57
C SER A 470 33.22 13.50 31.69
N PHE A 471 33.23 13.24 30.38
CA PHE A 471 32.46 13.92 29.36
C PHE A 471 31.21 13.12 29.00
N ASN A 472 30.09 13.83 28.77
CA ASN A 472 28.91 13.22 28.18
C ASN A 472 29.08 13.06 26.66
N SER A 473 28.22 12.24 26.03
CA SER A 473 28.29 11.93 24.59
C SER A 473 28.18 13.16 23.69
N ALA A 474 27.43 14.19 24.10
CA ALA A 474 27.31 15.44 23.36
C ALA A 474 28.60 16.28 23.45
N ALA A 475 29.23 16.34 24.62
CA ALA A 475 30.50 17.04 24.83
C ALA A 475 31.63 16.41 24.01
N ILE A 476 31.71 15.08 23.98
CA ILE A 476 32.68 14.36 23.15
C ILE A 476 32.53 14.77 21.66
N GLY A 477 31.30 14.85 21.15
CA GLY A 477 31.07 15.27 19.76
C GLY A 477 31.43 16.72 19.47
N ASN A 478 31.33 17.61 20.46
CA ASN A 478 31.55 19.04 20.29
C ASN A 478 33.03 19.47 20.44
N ILE A 479 33.88 18.66 21.06
CA ILE A 479 35.31 18.95 21.18
C ILE A 479 36.00 18.67 19.84
N GLN A 480 36.16 19.70 19.00
CA GLN A 480 36.77 19.56 17.66
C GLN A 480 38.13 20.27 17.54
N SER A 481 38.45 21.11 18.51
CA SER A 481 39.70 21.86 18.61
C SER A 481 40.26 21.82 20.03
N TYR A 482 41.54 22.20 20.16
CA TYR A 482 42.17 22.36 21.47
C TYR A 482 41.46 23.42 22.32
N HIS A 483 41.01 24.50 21.69
CA HIS A 483 40.23 25.54 22.37
C HIS A 483 38.90 25.00 22.93
N ASP A 484 38.20 24.16 22.17
CA ASP A 484 36.96 23.51 22.64
C ASP A 484 37.25 22.61 23.85
N LEU A 485 38.36 21.87 23.82
CA LEU A 485 38.77 21.00 24.92
C LEU A 485 39.02 21.80 26.21
N VAL A 486 39.76 22.91 26.12
CA VAL A 486 40.04 23.77 27.29
C VAL A 486 38.75 24.36 27.85
N ASN A 487 37.82 24.80 26.99
CA ASN A 487 36.53 25.34 27.43
C ASN A 487 35.54 24.27 27.91
N SER A 488 35.76 23.01 27.55
CA SER A 488 34.91 21.88 27.94
C SER A 488 35.14 21.38 29.37
N VAL A 489 36.16 21.90 30.07
CA VAL A 489 36.50 21.54 31.46
C VAL A 489 36.45 22.79 32.33
N ARG A 490 35.72 22.75 33.45
CA ARG A 490 35.75 23.85 34.44
C ARG A 490 36.84 23.56 35.49
N PRO A 491 37.64 24.56 35.90
CA PRO A 491 38.51 24.46 37.08
C PRO A 491 37.72 24.34 38.39
#